data_AF-A0A972BHJ8-F1
#
_entry.id   AF-A0A972BHJ8-F1
#
_cell.length_a   1.000
_cell.length_b   1.000
_cell.length_c   1.000
_cell.angle_alpha   90.00
_cell.angle_beta   90.00
_cell.angle_gamma   90.00
#
_symmetry.space_group_name_H-M   'P 1'
#
loop_
_entity.id
_entity.type
_entity.pdbx_description
1 polymer ?
#
loop_
_entity_poly.entity_id
_entity_poly.type
_entity_poly.pdbx_seq_one_letter_code
_entity_poly.pdbx_strand_id
1 'polypeptide(L)' 'GSEYPVVVMPLAWTLPSLMNRNLIYTAITRAKRLVVLVGERRALAVYVRQVRGSERYTGLVERLTS' A
#
# COMPACT_ATOMS: atom_id res chain seq x y z
N GLY A 1 -6.96 11.48 -7.92
CA GLY A 1 -5.55 11.09 -7.66
C GLY A 1 -4.88 10.81 -8.97
N SER A 2 -3.61 11.20 -9.10
CA SER A 2 -2.88 11.16 -10.36
C SER A 2 -2.59 9.74 -10.82
N GLU A 3 -2.56 9.49 -12.12
CA GLU A 3 -2.17 8.21 -12.71
C GLU A 3 -1.03 8.42 -13.71
N TYR A 4 -0.14 7.44 -13.81
CA TYR A 4 1.08 7.54 -14.59
C TYR A 4 1.23 6.34 -15.54
N PRO A 5 1.79 6.52 -16.76
CA PRO A 5 2.03 5.39 -17.66
C PRO A 5 2.84 4.27 -17.02
N VAL A 6 3.85 4.63 -16.23
CA VAL A 6 4.74 3.71 -15.51
C VAL A 6 4.94 4.22 -14.09
N VAL A 7 4.97 3.31 -13.11
CA VAL A 7 5.32 3.61 -11.71
C VAL A 7 6.52 2.76 -11.32
N VAL A 8 7.54 3.39 -10.72
CA VAL A 8 8.69 2.71 -10.12
C VAL A 8 8.62 2.91 -8.62
N MET A 9 8.54 1.81 -7.85
CA MET A 9 8.42 1.84 -6.40
C MET A 9 9.59 1.08 -5.75
N PRO A 10 10.41 1.75 -4.93
CA PRO A 10 11.43 1.08 -4.14
C PRO A 10 10.80 0.30 -2.98
N LEU A 11 11.24 -0.94 -2.77
CA LEU A 11 10.87 -1.82 -1.68
C LEU A 11 12.11 -2.13 -0.84
N ALA A 12 12.39 -1.25 0.11
CA ALA A 12 13.42 -1.44 1.10
C ALA A 12 12.81 -1.88 2.44
N TRP A 13 13.65 -2.33 3.36
CA TRP A 13 13.25 -2.43 4.76
C TRP A 13 13.08 -1.04 5.34
N THR A 14 11.90 -0.72 5.88
CA THR A 14 11.58 0.61 6.43
C THR A 14 10.90 0.48 7.79
N LEU A 15 10.36 1.58 8.30
CA LEU A 15 9.49 1.56 9.46
C LEU A 15 8.32 0.58 9.25
N PRO A 16 8.02 -0.31 10.21
CA PRO A 16 6.95 -1.31 10.08
C PRO A 16 5.58 -0.72 9.73
N SER A 17 5.29 0.52 10.16
CA SER A 17 4.03 1.22 9.86
C SER A 17 3.83 1.50 8.36
N LEU A 18 4.93 1.68 7.62
CA LEU A 18 4.92 1.91 6.17
C LEU A 18 4.96 0.61 5.37
N MET A 19 5.31 -0.52 5.99
CA MET A 19 5.40 -1.82 5.31
C MET A 19 4.01 -2.48 5.18
N ASN A 20 3.07 -1.81 4.52
CA ASN A 20 1.68 -2.27 4.39
C ASN A 20 1.27 -2.60 2.95
N ARG A 21 0.21 -3.39 2.81
CA ARG A 21 -0.35 -3.77 1.49
C ARG A 21 -0.92 -2.57 0.72
N ASN A 22 -1.44 -1.57 1.42
CA ASN A 22 -2.10 -0.41 0.82
C ASN A 22 -1.14 0.43 -0.05
N LEU A 23 0.15 0.52 0.32
CA LEU A 23 1.15 1.19 -0.52
C LEU A 23 1.35 0.45 -1.85
N ILE A 24 1.46 -0.88 -1.82
CA ILE A 24 1.58 -1.69 -3.04
C ILE A 24 0.33 -1.54 -3.91
N TYR A 25 -0.85 -1.64 -3.32
CA TYR A 25 -2.12 -1.45 -4.02
C TYR A 25 -2.22 -0.05 -4.65
N THR A 26 -1.69 0.97 -3.98
CA THR A 26 -1.63 2.32 -4.53
C THR A 26 -0.70 2.38 -5.74
N ALA A 27 0.52 1.83 -5.68
CA ALA A 27 1.40 1.81 -6.86
C ALA A 27 0.76 1.08 -8.05
N ILE A 28 0.07 -0.04 -7.79
CA ILE A 28 -0.63 -0.82 -8.82
C ILE A 28 -1.74 0.00 -9.47
N THR A 29 -2.62 0.60 -8.66
CA THR A 29 -3.78 1.35 -9.18
C THR A 29 -3.40 2.71 -9.78
N ARG A 30 -2.19 3.22 -9.50
CA ARG A 30 -1.67 4.47 -10.06
C ARG A 30 -0.91 4.26 -11.38
N ALA A 31 -0.56 3.02 -11.74
CA ALA A 31 0.15 2.69 -12.98
C ALA A 31 -0.81 2.24 -14.08
N LYS A 32 -0.74 2.86 -15.26
CA LYS A 32 -1.59 2.51 -16.40
C LYS A 32 -1.10 1.33 -17.22
N ARG A 33 0.23 1.13 -17.28
CA ARG A 33 0.84 0.11 -18.16
C ARG A 33 1.84 -0.78 -17.43
N LEU A 34 2.66 -0.21 -16.55
CA LEU A 34 3.75 -0.97 -15.91
C LEU A 34 4.01 -0.48 -14.48
N VAL A 35 4.20 -1.44 -13.59
CA VAL A 35 4.75 -1.23 -12.25
C VAL A 35 6.10 -1.94 -12.16
N VAL A 36 7.13 -1.22 -11.73
CA VAL A 36 8.44 -1.78 -11.43
C VAL A 36 8.68 -1.67 -9.94
N LEU A 37 8.80 -2.82 -9.28
CA LEU A 37 9.14 -2.90 -7.85
C LEU A 37 10.64 -3.18 -7.72
N VAL A 38 11.37 -2.27 -7.07
CA VAL A 38 12.84 -2.35 -6.97
C VAL A 38 13.22 -2.64 -5.52
N GLY A 39 13.74 -3.84 -5.24
CA GLY A 39 14.21 -4.19 -3.89
C GLY A 39 14.14 -5.68 -3.59
N GLU A 40 14.00 -6.00 -2.30
CA GLU A 40 14.10 -7.39 -1.84
C GLU A 40 12.75 -8.12 -1.84
N ARG A 41 12.76 -9.36 -2.34
CA ARG A 41 11.58 -10.25 -2.29
C ARG A 41 11.06 -10.47 -0.86
N ARG A 42 11.95 -10.49 0.14
CA ARG A 42 11.58 -10.63 1.55
C ARG A 42 10.80 -9.42 2.05
N ALA A 43 11.23 -8.21 1.70
CA ALA A 43 10.50 -6.99 2.00
C ALA A 43 9.11 -7.02 1.35
N LEU A 44 9.00 -7.35 0.06
CA LEU A 44 7.69 -7.50 -0.60
C LEU A 44 6.77 -8.49 0.13
N ALA A 45 7.31 -9.63 0.57
CA ALA A 45 6.58 -10.63 1.35
C ALA A 45 6.01 -10.08 2.67
N VAL A 46 6.67 -9.11 3.30
CA VAL A 46 6.17 -8.41 4.50
C VAL A 46 5.04 -7.46 4.12
N TYR A 47 5.26 -6.59 3.12
CA TYR A 47 4.27 -5.63 2.63
C TYR A 47 2.95 -6.31 2.25
N VAL A 48 3.01 -7.45 1.55
CA VAL A 48 1.79 -8.16 1.13
C VAL A 48 1.10 -8.89 2.29
N ARG A 49 1.82 -9.36 3.31
CA ARG A 49 1.23 -10.06 4.46
C ARG A 49 0.61 -9.13 5.48
N GLN A 50 1.10 -7.89 5.57
CA GLN A 50 0.60 -6.91 6.52
C GLN A 50 -0.72 -6.31 6.05
N VAL A 51 -1.82 -6.98 6.41
CA VAL A 51 -3.21 -6.55 6.15
C VAL A 51 -3.73 -5.61 7.24
N ARG A 52 -3.06 -5.51 8.40
CA ARG A 52 -3.39 -4.58 9.50
C ARG A 52 -3.05 -3.11 9.18
N GLY A 53 -3.24 -2.70 7.93
CA GLY A 53 -3.12 -1.33 7.49
C GLY A 53 -4.32 -0.52 7.97
N SER A 54 -4.17 0.10 9.14
CA SER A 54 -5.09 1.01 9.82
C SER A 54 -6.43 0.41 10.22
N GLU A 55 -6.53 -0.15 11.43
CA GLU A 55 -7.75 0.06 12.21
C GLU A 55 -7.90 1.57 12.37
N ARG A 56 -8.88 2.14 11.67
CA ARG A 56 -9.19 3.56 11.79
C ARG A 56 -10.21 3.69 12.89
N TYR A 57 -9.76 4.16 14.05
CA TYR A 57 -10.67 4.54 15.13
C TYR A 57 -11.40 5.82 14.72
N THR A 58 -12.55 5.65 14.06
CA THR A 58 -13.40 6.75 13.58
C THR A 58 -14.84 6.47 13.96
N GLY A 59 -15.55 7.45 14.53
CA GLY A 59 -16.98 7.34 14.87
C GLY A 59 -17.94 7.38 13.68
N LEU A 60 -17.44 7.23 12.44
CA LEU A 60 -18.26 7.38 11.23
C LEU A 60 -19.21 6.19 11.05
N VAL A 61 -18.76 4.98 11.38
CA VAL A 61 -19.59 3.78 11.23
C VAL A 61 -20.78 3.85 12.17
N GLU A 62 -20.52 4.18 13.44
CA GLU A 62 -21.51 4.30 14.50
C GLU A 62 -22.59 5.35 14.15
N ARG A 63 -22.19 6.46 13.51
CA ARG A 63 -23.11 7.52 13.07
C ARG A 63 -23.95 7.16 11.84
N LEU A 64 -23.51 6.21 11.01
CA LEU A 64 -24.21 5.78 9.81
C LEU A 64 -25.18 4.63 10.08
N THR A 65 -25.00 3.90 11.19
CA THR A 65 -25.83 2.76 11.59
C THR A 65 -26.85 3.07 12.70
N SER A 66 -26.86 4.30 13.23
CA SER A 66 -27.88 4.82 14.17
C SER A 66 -29.10 5.35 13.41
#